data_AF-A0A9Q3YWU8-F1
#
_entry.id   AF-A0A9Q3YWU8-F1
#
_cell.length_a   1.000
_cell.length_b   1.000
_cell.length_c   1.000
_cell.angle_alpha   90.00
_cell.angle_beta   90.00
_cell.angle_gamma   90.00
#
_symmetry.space_group_name_H-M   'P 1'
#
loop_
_entity.id
_entity.type
_entity.pdbx_description
1 polymer ?
#
loop_
_entity_poly.entity_id
_entity_poly.type
_entity_poly.pdbx_seq_one_letter_code
_entity_poly.pdbx_strand_id
1 'polypeptide(L)'
;MKPLKTLFYIIIFISQSLIAQTTDKNNLENFRKMKTPQITSNDIVVPTYENLMNNVKKEQPVHGYFYRTTCKPTHLSCFYSVENKEKNDGKIYGFENKKINYIIIVKKDNQVYKRPTENKEFPQEFSNGVSTYIDFYSSGAIHTIRQFGNNGKVTNIPVGTWYAYSENGKILNTMEHDQHFKMNFYDILKIAERKDLPDFQISRKFNDLNSFWYIYLEPHYKDNITKSRQILVDDKSGNIIYDIDKNQEKQLQEKNYENLGLTEENLKWLKNNDLHQISDRELYVPFGGRL
;
A
#
# COMPACT_ATOMS: atom_id res chain seq x y z
N MET A 1 17.07 17.76 -27.15
CA MET A 1 15.93 17.94 -26.22
C MET A 1 15.60 16.60 -25.59
N LYS A 2 15.76 16.46 -24.27
CA LYS A 2 15.40 15.23 -23.54
C LYS A 2 13.87 15.18 -23.36
N PRO A 3 13.19 14.04 -23.51
CA PRO A 3 11.76 13.98 -23.28
C PRO A 3 11.46 14.01 -21.78
N LEU A 4 10.55 14.92 -21.40
CA LEU A 4 9.98 15.02 -20.08
C LEU A 4 9.25 13.71 -19.76
N LYS A 5 9.70 12.97 -18.74
CA LYS A 5 8.95 11.84 -18.18
C LYS A 5 7.78 12.40 -17.38
N THR A 6 6.59 12.43 -17.96
CA THR A 6 5.35 12.79 -17.26
C THR A 6 4.96 11.65 -16.32
N LEU A 7 5.21 11.81 -15.03
CA LEU A 7 4.62 10.97 -13.98
C LEU A 7 3.12 11.29 -13.92
N PHE A 8 2.25 10.33 -14.24
CA PHE A 8 0.81 10.46 -14.04
C PHE A 8 0.45 9.86 -12.67
N TYR A 9 0.06 10.70 -11.73
CA TYR A 9 -0.60 10.25 -10.50
C TYR A 9 -2.03 9.80 -10.85
N ILE A 10 -2.30 8.50 -10.73
CA ILE A 10 -3.66 7.96 -10.84
C ILE A 10 -4.34 8.24 -9.51
N ILE A 11 -5.23 9.25 -9.48
CA ILE A 11 -6.11 9.49 -8.33
C ILE A 11 -7.36 8.61 -8.52
N ILE A 12 -7.42 7.51 -7.76
CA ILE A 12 -8.58 6.62 -7.73
C ILE A 12 -9.61 7.22 -6.77
N PHE A 13 -10.68 7.83 -7.30
CA PHE A 13 -11.86 8.18 -6.51
C PHE A 13 -12.83 6.99 -6.48
N ILE A 14 -12.65 6.08 -5.52
CA ILE A 14 -13.74 5.17 -5.11
C ILE A 14 -14.57 5.94 -4.11
N SER A 15 -15.86 6.14 -4.42
CA SER A 15 -16.82 6.79 -3.53
C SER A 15 -16.85 6.08 -2.17
N GLN A 16 -16.38 6.73 -1.12
CA GLN A 16 -16.55 6.26 0.25
C GLN A 16 -18.00 6.52 0.66
N SER A 17 -18.84 5.50 0.67
CA SER A 17 -20.09 5.55 1.41
C SER A 17 -19.75 5.43 2.90
N LEU A 18 -19.94 6.53 3.65
CA LEU A 18 -19.94 6.54 5.10
C LEU A 18 -21.15 5.76 5.59
N ILE A 19 -20.98 4.45 5.82
CA ILE A 19 -21.93 3.68 6.60
C ILE A 19 -21.53 3.88 8.06
N ALA A 20 -22.37 4.56 8.85
CA ALA A 20 -22.22 4.58 10.30
C ALA A 20 -22.41 3.14 10.81
N GLN A 21 -21.33 2.53 11.34
CA GLN A 21 -21.38 1.16 11.83
C GLN A 21 -21.53 1.10 13.35
N THR A 22 -22.46 0.26 13.79
CA THR A 22 -22.65 -0.14 15.18
C THR A 22 -21.44 -0.95 15.67
N THR A 23 -20.90 -0.56 16.82
CA THR A 23 -19.78 -1.23 17.49
C THR A 23 -20.32 -2.43 18.28
N ASP A 24 -20.18 -3.63 17.75
CA ASP A 24 -20.43 -4.85 18.52
C ASP A 24 -19.10 -5.29 19.19
N LYS A 25 -19.00 -5.08 20.51
CA LYS A 25 -17.78 -5.33 21.29
C LYS A 25 -17.46 -6.82 21.47
N ASN A 26 -18.39 -7.72 21.11
CA ASN A 26 -18.28 -9.14 21.42
C ASN A 26 -17.41 -9.95 20.43
N ASN A 27 -16.95 -9.35 19.32
CA ASN A 27 -16.12 -10.02 18.30
C ASN A 27 -14.79 -9.28 18.04
N LEU A 28 -14.04 -8.99 19.10
CA LEU A 28 -12.66 -8.52 18.98
C LEU A 28 -11.74 -9.68 18.53
N GLU A 29 -11.72 -9.95 17.22
CA GLU A 29 -10.69 -10.83 16.64
C GLU A 29 -9.31 -10.16 16.79
N ASN A 30 -8.39 -10.86 17.45
CA ASN A 30 -6.98 -10.46 17.53
C ASN A 30 -6.28 -10.80 16.22
N PHE A 31 -6.42 -9.95 15.21
CA PHE A 31 -5.69 -10.11 13.95
C PHE A 31 -4.20 -9.84 14.19
N ARG A 32 -3.36 -10.86 13.95
CA ARG A 32 -1.89 -10.71 13.90
C ARG A 32 -1.38 -10.42 12.50
N LYS A 33 -2.19 -10.63 11.46
CA LYS A 33 -1.84 -10.43 10.04
C LYS A 33 -3.09 -10.04 9.27
N MET A 34 -2.95 -9.20 8.24
CA MET A 34 -4.03 -8.99 7.28
C MET A 34 -4.24 -10.29 6.49
N LYS A 35 -5.47 -10.82 6.39
CA LYS A 35 -5.68 -11.96 5.49
C LYS A 35 -5.60 -11.44 4.05
N THR A 36 -4.58 -11.88 3.35
CA THR A 36 -4.35 -11.62 1.93
C THR A 36 -4.80 -12.84 1.11
N PRO A 37 -5.39 -12.65 -0.08
CA PRO A 37 -5.72 -13.79 -0.94
C PRO A 37 -4.42 -14.36 -1.52
N GLN A 38 -4.27 -15.68 -1.52
CA GLN A 38 -3.18 -16.34 -2.23
C GLN A 38 -3.52 -16.33 -3.73
N ILE A 39 -2.76 -15.57 -4.52
CA ILE A 39 -2.98 -15.41 -5.96
C ILE A 39 -1.68 -15.77 -6.69
N THR A 40 -1.79 -16.75 -7.57
CA THR A 40 -0.70 -17.24 -8.44
C THR A 40 -1.02 -16.98 -9.89
N SER A 41 -0.09 -17.27 -10.80
CA SER A 41 -0.30 -17.14 -12.24
C SER A 41 -1.50 -17.94 -12.75
N ASN A 42 -1.82 -19.10 -12.13
CA ASN A 42 -2.92 -19.96 -12.52
C ASN A 42 -4.31 -19.35 -12.23
N ASP A 43 -4.37 -18.39 -11.30
CA ASP A 43 -5.62 -17.74 -10.89
C ASP A 43 -5.98 -16.55 -11.81
N ILE A 44 -5.06 -16.14 -12.69
CA ILE A 44 -5.19 -14.93 -13.49
C ILE A 44 -5.78 -15.23 -14.87
N VAL A 45 -6.99 -14.72 -15.09
CA VAL A 45 -7.60 -14.70 -16.42
C VAL A 45 -7.39 -13.33 -17.05
N VAL A 46 -6.65 -13.28 -18.15
CA VAL A 46 -6.33 -12.05 -18.89
C VAL A 46 -7.35 -11.85 -20.02
N PRO A 47 -8.18 -10.79 -19.99
CA PRO A 47 -9.09 -10.50 -21.10
C PRO A 47 -8.34 -9.89 -22.29
N THR A 48 -8.89 -10.07 -23.49
CA THR A 48 -8.37 -9.38 -24.69
C THR A 48 -8.83 -7.92 -24.73
N TYR A 49 -8.07 -7.09 -25.46
CA TYR A 49 -8.41 -5.69 -25.69
C TYR A 49 -9.80 -5.54 -26.33
N GLU A 50 -10.08 -6.36 -27.36
CA GLU A 50 -11.33 -6.36 -28.09
C GLU A 50 -12.53 -6.74 -27.20
N ASN A 51 -12.34 -7.72 -26.30
CA ASN A 51 -13.39 -8.13 -25.37
C ASN A 51 -13.76 -6.97 -24.42
N LEU A 52 -12.77 -6.32 -23.79
CA LEU A 52 -13.03 -5.19 -22.91
C LEU A 52 -13.68 -4.02 -23.65
N MET A 53 -13.19 -3.69 -24.86
CA MET A 53 -13.77 -2.61 -25.67
C MET A 53 -15.23 -2.89 -26.04
N ASN A 54 -15.56 -4.14 -26.38
CA ASN A 54 -16.94 -4.53 -26.68
C ASN A 54 -17.85 -4.39 -25.45
N ASN A 55 -17.35 -4.67 -24.25
CA ASN A 55 -18.13 -4.50 -23.02
C ASN A 55 -18.31 -3.02 -22.64
N VAL A 56 -17.32 -2.17 -22.88
CA VAL A 56 -17.43 -0.71 -22.66
C VAL A 56 -18.53 -0.07 -23.51
N LYS A 57 -18.77 -0.58 -24.72
CA LYS A 57 -19.82 -0.07 -25.62
C LYS A 57 -21.24 -0.43 -25.16
N LYS A 58 -21.39 -1.33 -24.20
CA LYS A 58 -22.71 -1.74 -23.69
C LYS A 58 -23.17 -0.73 -22.65
N GLU A 59 -24.39 -0.22 -22.81
CA GLU A 59 -25.01 0.74 -21.89
C GLU A 59 -25.40 0.10 -20.55
N GLN A 60 -25.65 -1.21 -20.55
CA GLN A 60 -26.07 -1.98 -19.37
C GLN A 60 -24.91 -2.82 -18.79
N PRO A 61 -24.94 -3.12 -17.48
CA PRO A 61 -23.94 -3.95 -16.82
C PRO A 61 -23.82 -5.34 -17.46
N VAL A 62 -22.60 -5.83 -17.63
CA VAL A 62 -22.36 -7.21 -18.08
C VAL A 62 -22.06 -8.07 -16.87
N HIS A 63 -22.95 -9.00 -16.55
CA HIS A 63 -22.87 -9.82 -15.32
C HIS A 63 -22.73 -8.99 -14.03
N GLY A 64 -23.40 -7.83 -13.97
CA GLY A 64 -23.35 -6.92 -12.83
C GLY A 64 -22.11 -6.02 -12.76
N TYR A 65 -21.23 -6.07 -13.77
CA TYR A 65 -20.06 -5.19 -13.86
C TYR A 65 -20.29 -4.04 -14.83
N PHE A 66 -19.88 -2.85 -14.42
CA PHE A 66 -19.78 -1.66 -15.26
C PHE A 66 -18.38 -1.53 -15.83
N TYR A 67 -18.28 -1.18 -17.11
CA TYR A 67 -17.03 -1.07 -17.83
C TYR A 67 -16.82 0.38 -18.27
N ARG A 68 -15.64 0.93 -18.01
CA ARG A 68 -15.25 2.28 -18.42
C ARG A 68 -13.89 2.24 -19.08
N THR A 69 -13.64 3.13 -20.03
CA THR A 69 -12.33 3.25 -20.67
C THR A 69 -11.84 4.69 -20.73
N THR A 70 -10.53 4.85 -20.69
CA THR A 70 -9.85 6.10 -21.01
C THR A 70 -8.64 5.75 -21.86
N CYS A 71 -8.59 6.25 -23.09
CA CYS A 71 -7.48 6.03 -24.01
C CYS A 71 -6.80 7.36 -24.35
N LYS A 72 -5.50 7.33 -24.61
CA LYS A 72 -4.84 8.44 -25.32
C LYS A 72 -5.44 8.59 -26.73
N PRO A 73 -5.41 9.79 -27.35
CA PRO A 73 -6.00 10.01 -28.68
C PRO A 73 -5.50 9.05 -29.76
N THR A 74 -4.26 8.58 -29.66
CA THR A 74 -3.65 7.61 -30.57
C THR A 74 -4.05 6.16 -30.29
N HIS A 75 -4.83 5.91 -29.23
CA HIS A 75 -5.17 4.59 -28.70
C HIS A 75 -3.96 3.67 -28.39
N LEU A 76 -2.75 4.22 -28.37
CA LEU A 76 -1.51 3.49 -28.04
C LEU A 76 -1.43 3.14 -26.55
N SER A 77 -2.21 3.81 -25.70
CA SER A 77 -2.33 3.51 -24.28
C SER A 77 -3.78 3.66 -23.84
N CYS A 78 -4.33 2.61 -23.24
CA CYS A 78 -5.73 2.55 -22.80
C CYS A 78 -5.81 1.95 -21.39
N PHE A 79 -6.74 2.50 -20.61
CA PHE A 79 -7.05 2.09 -19.25
C PHE A 79 -8.50 1.65 -19.23
N TYR A 80 -8.79 0.50 -18.64
CA TYR A 80 -10.15 0.01 -18.46
C TYR A 80 -10.42 -0.17 -16.98
N SER A 81 -11.48 0.46 -16.46
CA SER A 81 -12.01 0.17 -15.12
C SER A 81 -13.22 -0.76 -15.26
N VAL A 82 -13.26 -1.80 -14.45
CA VAL A 82 -14.34 -2.77 -14.36
C VAL A 82 -14.77 -2.86 -12.90
N GLU A 83 -15.98 -2.41 -12.60
CA GLU A 83 -16.45 -2.24 -11.22
C GLU A 83 -17.79 -2.94 -11.02
N ASN A 84 -17.92 -3.67 -9.92
CA ASN A 84 -19.20 -4.12 -9.38
C ASN A 84 -19.46 -3.38 -8.07
N LYS A 85 -20.40 -2.43 -8.12
CA LYS A 85 -20.73 -1.56 -6.99
C LYS A 85 -21.40 -2.29 -5.83
N GLU A 86 -22.15 -3.36 -6.12
CA GLU A 86 -22.83 -4.15 -5.08
C GLU A 86 -21.84 -4.99 -4.28
N LYS A 87 -20.82 -5.53 -4.96
CA LYS A 87 -19.79 -6.39 -4.36
C LYS A 87 -18.56 -5.63 -3.86
N ASN A 88 -18.47 -4.32 -4.11
CA ASN A 88 -17.27 -3.52 -3.85
C ASN A 88 -15.99 -4.12 -4.47
N ASP A 89 -16.13 -4.74 -5.63
CA ASP A 89 -15.04 -5.37 -6.38
C ASP A 89 -14.68 -4.51 -7.59
N GLY A 90 -13.38 -4.24 -7.76
CA GLY A 90 -12.86 -3.44 -8.88
C GLY A 90 -11.67 -4.11 -9.56
N LYS A 91 -11.57 -3.96 -10.87
CA LYS A 91 -10.39 -4.33 -11.65
C LYS A 91 -10.01 -3.21 -12.62
N ILE A 92 -8.74 -2.91 -12.71
CA ILE A 92 -8.17 -1.98 -13.67
C ILE A 92 -7.26 -2.76 -14.61
N TYR A 93 -7.39 -2.55 -15.92
CA TYR A 93 -6.53 -3.15 -16.93
C TYR A 93 -5.84 -2.04 -17.71
N GLY A 94 -4.52 -2.09 -17.79
CA GLY A 94 -3.72 -1.19 -18.60
C GLY A 94 -3.19 -1.86 -19.85
N PHE A 95 -3.41 -1.26 -21.01
CA PHE A 95 -2.91 -1.74 -22.29
C PHE A 95 -1.94 -0.73 -22.91
N GLU A 96 -0.87 -1.23 -23.51
CA GLU A 96 0.04 -0.48 -24.38
C GLU A 96 0.08 -1.17 -25.75
N ASN A 97 -0.19 -0.43 -26.83
CA ASN A 97 -0.29 -0.97 -28.19
C ASN A 97 -1.20 -2.21 -28.29
N LYS A 98 -2.35 -2.16 -27.62
CA LYS A 98 -3.33 -3.27 -27.48
C LYS A 98 -2.81 -4.53 -26.79
N LYS A 99 -1.59 -4.53 -26.26
CA LYS A 99 -1.06 -5.61 -25.40
C LYS A 99 -1.30 -5.26 -23.93
N ILE A 100 -1.64 -6.27 -23.13
CA ILE A 100 -1.77 -6.08 -21.69
C ILE A 100 -0.41 -5.68 -21.11
N ASN A 101 -0.42 -4.67 -20.25
CA ASN A 101 0.76 -4.17 -19.57
C ASN A 101 0.65 -4.42 -18.06
N TYR A 102 -0.53 -4.19 -17.48
CA TYR A 102 -0.78 -4.48 -16.06
C TYR A 102 -2.26 -4.74 -15.77
N ILE A 103 -2.52 -5.41 -14.65
CA ILE A 103 -3.83 -5.56 -14.02
C ILE A 103 -3.73 -5.13 -12.56
N ILE A 104 -4.71 -4.36 -12.07
CA ILE A 104 -4.88 -4.06 -10.65
C ILE A 104 -6.23 -4.65 -10.23
N ILE A 105 -6.21 -5.62 -9.33
CA ILE A 105 -7.42 -6.18 -8.71
C ILE A 105 -7.58 -5.54 -7.35
N VAL A 106 -8.64 -4.76 -7.18
CA VAL A 106 -8.98 -4.12 -5.91
C VAL A 106 -10.09 -4.95 -5.28
N LYS A 107 -9.78 -5.58 -4.15
CA LYS A 107 -10.78 -6.24 -3.31
C LYS A 107 -10.93 -5.42 -2.05
N LYS A 108 -12.16 -4.99 -1.77
CA LYS A 108 -12.47 -4.45 -0.45
C LYS A 108 -12.21 -5.52 0.59
N ASP A 109 -11.55 -5.14 1.67
CA ASP A 109 -11.31 -6.07 2.75
C ASP A 109 -12.61 -6.19 3.55
N ASN A 110 -13.07 -7.42 3.70
CA ASN A 110 -14.24 -7.73 4.50
C ASN A 110 -13.85 -8.01 5.96
N GLN A 111 -12.55 -8.08 6.28
CA GLN A 111 -12.06 -7.97 7.65
C GLN A 111 -12.17 -6.50 8.06
N VAL A 112 -13.39 -6.07 8.41
CA VAL A 112 -13.53 -4.82 9.12
C VAL A 112 -12.83 -5.02 10.46
N TYR A 113 -11.66 -4.42 10.63
CA TYR A 113 -11.02 -4.38 11.93
C TYR A 113 -11.83 -3.43 12.81
N LYS A 114 -12.78 -4.01 13.55
CA LYS A 114 -13.67 -3.31 14.47
C LYS A 114 -13.06 -3.30 15.87
N ARG A 115 -11.90 -2.67 16.02
CA ARG A 115 -11.42 -2.31 17.36
C ARG A 115 -11.98 -0.94 17.71
N PRO A 116 -12.47 -0.71 18.95
CA PRO A 116 -12.64 0.65 19.45
C PRO A 116 -11.26 1.29 19.50
N THR A 117 -11.03 2.31 18.68
CA THR A 117 -9.80 3.10 18.70
C THR A 117 -9.50 3.59 20.10
N GLU A 118 -8.22 3.64 20.46
CA GLU A 118 -7.83 4.25 21.74
C GLU A 118 -8.23 5.73 21.77
N ASN A 119 -8.16 6.43 20.63
CA ASN A 119 -8.75 7.75 20.45
C ASN A 119 -10.26 7.66 20.20
N LYS A 120 -11.08 8.01 21.20
CA LYS A 120 -12.55 7.96 21.13
C LYS A 120 -13.17 9.10 20.32
N GLU A 121 -12.49 10.23 20.20
CA GLU A 121 -13.00 11.41 19.50
C GLU A 121 -12.91 11.23 17.98
N PHE A 122 -11.92 10.45 17.53
CA PHE A 122 -11.67 10.19 16.12
C PHE A 122 -11.61 8.69 15.84
N PRO A 123 -12.76 8.00 15.82
CA PRO A 123 -12.80 6.59 15.49
C PRO A 123 -12.21 6.33 14.10
N GLN A 124 -11.28 5.39 14.05
CA GLN A 124 -10.57 4.96 12.85
C GLN A 124 -11.02 3.54 12.51
N GLU A 125 -11.54 3.34 11.30
CA GLU A 125 -11.76 2.01 10.75
C GLU A 125 -10.51 1.60 9.96
N PHE A 126 -9.98 0.40 10.21
CA PHE A 126 -8.88 -0.12 9.41
C PHE A 126 -9.36 -1.02 8.27
N SER A 127 -8.69 -0.81 7.12
CA SER A 127 -8.77 -1.53 5.85
C SER A 127 -9.93 -1.13 4.94
N ASN A 128 -9.59 -0.51 3.80
CA ASN A 128 -10.53 -0.41 2.67
C ASN A 128 -10.25 -1.47 1.59
N GLY A 129 -9.18 -2.28 1.73
CA GLY A 129 -8.87 -3.30 0.74
C GLY A 129 -7.41 -3.75 0.66
N VAL A 130 -7.25 -4.92 0.03
CA VAL A 130 -5.97 -5.37 -0.53
C VAL A 130 -6.06 -5.21 -2.04
N SER A 131 -5.05 -4.55 -2.60
CA SER A 131 -4.89 -4.43 -4.05
C SER A 131 -3.83 -5.42 -4.52
N THR A 132 -4.15 -6.23 -5.52
CA THR A 132 -3.19 -7.10 -6.21
C THR A 132 -2.79 -6.45 -7.54
N TYR A 133 -1.50 -6.18 -7.70
CA TYR A 133 -0.89 -5.61 -8.89
C TYR A 133 -0.20 -6.73 -9.66
N ILE A 134 -0.50 -6.83 -10.94
CA ILE A 134 0.02 -7.85 -11.83
C ILE A 134 0.64 -7.14 -13.01
N ASP A 135 1.94 -7.31 -13.20
CA ASP A 135 2.67 -6.75 -14.35
C ASP A 135 2.94 -7.83 -15.38
N PHE A 136 3.07 -7.43 -16.64
CA PHE A 136 3.29 -8.32 -17.77
C PHE A 136 4.56 -7.97 -18.53
N TYR A 137 5.19 -8.98 -19.11
CA TYR A 137 6.21 -8.81 -20.15
C TYR A 137 5.58 -8.36 -21.48
N SER A 138 6.41 -7.87 -22.40
CA SER A 138 5.97 -7.47 -23.75
C SER A 138 5.43 -8.64 -24.60
N SER A 139 5.75 -9.86 -24.21
CA SER A 139 5.21 -11.12 -24.75
C SER A 139 3.79 -11.44 -24.24
N GLY A 140 3.31 -10.77 -23.20
CA GLY A 140 2.04 -11.05 -22.55
C GLY A 140 2.12 -12.09 -21.42
N ALA A 141 3.32 -12.62 -21.14
CA ALA A 141 3.56 -13.46 -19.98
C ALA A 141 3.51 -12.62 -18.69
N ILE A 142 3.02 -13.21 -17.59
CA ILE A 142 3.01 -12.57 -16.27
C ILE A 142 4.47 -12.38 -15.83
N HIS A 143 4.79 -11.17 -15.39
CA HIS A 143 6.10 -10.83 -14.84
C HIS A 143 6.07 -10.86 -13.32
N THR A 144 5.13 -10.16 -12.69
CA THR A 144 5.03 -10.10 -11.23
C THR A 144 3.59 -10.17 -10.76
N ILE A 145 3.40 -10.69 -9.55
CA ILE A 145 2.16 -10.57 -8.77
C ILE A 145 2.56 -10.01 -7.40
N ARG A 146 2.01 -8.84 -7.07
CA ARG A 146 2.35 -8.07 -5.87
C ARG A 146 1.09 -7.65 -5.15
N GLN A 147 1.09 -7.63 -3.83
CA GLN A 147 -0.06 -7.28 -3.02
C GLN A 147 0.26 -6.17 -2.04
N PHE A 148 -0.65 -5.20 -1.97
CA PHE A 148 -0.49 -4.04 -1.11
C PHE A 148 -1.76 -3.79 -0.31
N GLY A 149 -1.58 -3.53 0.99
CA GLY A 149 -2.61 -2.98 1.85
C GLY A 149 -2.79 -1.50 1.55
N ASN A 150 -4.04 -1.09 1.32
CA ASN A 150 -4.39 0.30 1.06
C ASN A 150 -5.61 0.72 1.93
N ASN A 151 -5.52 1.89 2.55
CA ASN A 151 -6.66 2.58 3.15
C ASN A 151 -6.53 4.11 2.98
N GLY A 152 -7.49 4.90 3.46
CA GLY A 152 -7.45 6.36 3.30
C GLY A 152 -6.25 7.07 3.97
N LYS A 153 -5.55 6.39 4.88
CA LYS A 153 -4.43 6.92 5.69
C LYS A 153 -3.11 6.16 5.47
N VAL A 154 -3.13 5.10 4.66
CA VAL A 154 -2.03 4.15 4.48
C VAL A 154 -2.02 3.73 3.02
N THR A 155 -0.92 3.99 2.32
CA THR A 155 -0.78 3.64 0.90
C THR A 155 0.41 2.71 0.70
N ASN A 156 0.20 1.69 -0.15
CA ASN A 156 1.23 0.81 -0.68
C ASN A 156 2.05 0.04 0.39
N ILE A 157 1.42 -0.47 1.44
CA ILE A 157 2.12 -1.35 2.40
C ILE A 157 2.25 -2.75 1.79
N PRO A 158 3.47 -3.27 1.56
CA PRO A 158 3.66 -4.63 1.05
C PRO A 158 3.11 -5.66 2.04
N VAL A 159 2.25 -6.57 1.54
CA VAL A 159 1.61 -7.62 2.34
C VAL A 159 1.51 -8.90 1.54
N GLY A 160 1.30 -10.03 2.24
CA GLY A 160 1.10 -11.32 1.61
C GLY A 160 2.33 -11.82 0.85
N THR A 161 2.10 -12.71 -0.10
CA THR A 161 3.16 -13.36 -0.87
C THR A 161 3.28 -12.74 -2.26
N TRP A 162 4.47 -12.24 -2.58
CA TRP A 162 4.79 -11.73 -3.90
C TRP A 162 5.53 -12.78 -4.71
N TYR A 163 5.27 -12.77 -6.02
CA TYR A 163 5.87 -13.69 -6.97
C TYR A 163 6.48 -12.92 -8.14
N ALA A 164 7.67 -13.34 -8.55
CA ALA A 164 8.30 -12.93 -9.79
C ALA A 164 8.46 -14.16 -10.69
N TYR A 165 8.10 -14.02 -11.97
CA TYR A 165 8.10 -15.10 -12.95
C TYR A 165 9.00 -14.73 -14.13
N SER A 166 9.57 -15.74 -14.80
CA SER A 166 10.18 -15.59 -16.11
C SER A 166 9.14 -15.61 -17.22
N GLU A 167 9.52 -15.20 -18.43
CA GLU A 167 8.60 -15.19 -19.59
C GLU A 167 8.00 -16.56 -19.96
N ASN A 168 8.65 -17.67 -19.58
CA ASN A 168 8.11 -19.02 -19.75
C ASN A 168 7.24 -19.50 -18.57
N GLY A 169 6.95 -18.65 -17.59
CA GLY A 169 6.07 -18.94 -16.45
C GLY A 169 6.73 -19.61 -15.25
N LYS A 170 8.06 -19.80 -15.23
CA LYS A 170 8.77 -20.35 -14.05
C LYS A 170 8.90 -19.26 -12.98
N ILE A 171 8.71 -19.64 -11.71
CA ILE A 171 8.97 -18.75 -10.57
C ILE A 171 10.48 -18.47 -10.49
N LEU A 172 10.84 -17.20 -10.52
CA LEU A 172 12.19 -16.69 -10.31
C LEU A 172 12.44 -16.31 -8.85
N ASN A 173 11.43 -15.72 -8.19
CA ASN A 173 11.53 -15.29 -6.81
C ASN A 173 10.18 -15.32 -6.09
N THR A 174 10.20 -15.47 -4.77
CA THR A 174 9.04 -15.44 -3.89
C THR A 174 9.39 -14.71 -2.61
N MET A 175 8.55 -13.77 -2.18
CA MET A 175 8.72 -13.03 -0.94
C MET A 175 7.43 -13.06 -0.13
N GLU A 176 7.47 -13.72 1.04
CA GLU A 176 6.36 -13.73 1.99
C GLU A 176 6.60 -12.60 3.01
N HIS A 177 5.88 -11.49 2.83
CA HIS A 177 6.10 -10.30 3.63
C HIS A 177 5.79 -10.52 5.10
N ASP A 178 4.80 -11.35 5.44
CA ASP A 178 4.43 -11.55 6.85
C ASP A 178 5.38 -12.51 7.60
N GLN A 179 6.35 -13.13 6.91
CA GLN A 179 7.41 -13.97 7.50
C GLN A 179 8.70 -13.20 7.67
N HIS A 180 9.02 -12.33 6.70
CA HIS A 180 10.23 -11.50 6.76
C HIS A 180 10.13 -10.41 7.83
N PHE A 181 8.92 -10.08 8.24
CA PHE A 181 8.61 -8.92 9.05
C PHE A 181 7.96 -9.32 10.37
N LYS A 182 8.47 -8.75 11.46
CA LYS A 182 8.06 -9.15 12.81
C LYS A 182 6.89 -8.33 13.33
N MET A 183 6.85 -7.03 13.06
CA MET A 183 5.67 -6.24 13.37
C MET A 183 4.68 -6.29 12.22
N ASN A 184 3.46 -6.69 12.56
CA ASN A 184 2.34 -6.50 11.67
C ASN A 184 1.84 -5.05 11.74
N PHE A 185 1.08 -4.65 10.72
CA PHE A 185 0.53 -3.32 10.63
C PHE A 185 -0.34 -2.93 11.85
N TYR A 186 -1.12 -3.85 12.41
CA TYR A 186 -2.01 -3.55 13.53
C TYR A 186 -1.25 -3.15 14.79
N ASP A 187 -0.08 -3.73 15.03
CA ASP A 187 0.76 -3.34 16.17
C ASP A 187 1.39 -1.96 15.98
N ILE A 188 1.75 -1.59 14.75
CA ILE A 188 2.19 -0.23 14.40
C ILE A 188 1.06 0.78 14.54
N LEU A 189 -0.16 0.41 14.13
CA LEU A 189 -1.35 1.26 14.28
C LEU A 189 -1.62 1.59 15.76
N LYS A 190 -1.50 0.62 16.67
CA LYS A 190 -1.66 0.87 18.11
C LYS A 190 -0.68 1.91 18.64
N ILE A 191 0.54 1.98 18.09
CA ILE A 191 1.51 3.00 18.46
C ILE A 191 1.04 4.39 17.99
N ALA A 192 0.49 4.48 16.77
CA ALA A 192 -0.05 5.72 16.22
C ALA A 192 -1.25 6.24 17.04
N GLU A 193 -2.20 5.36 17.38
CA GLU A 193 -3.45 5.73 18.09
C GLU A 193 -3.22 6.31 19.49
N ARG A 194 -2.12 5.96 20.16
CA ARG A 194 -1.79 6.41 21.53
C ARG A 194 -1.42 7.89 21.65
N LYS A 195 -1.24 8.59 20.53
CA LYS A 195 -0.65 9.93 20.51
C LYS A 195 -1.66 11.06 20.44
N ASP A 196 -2.96 10.75 20.53
CA ASP A 196 -4.07 11.71 20.46
C ASP A 196 -4.06 12.60 19.20
N LEU A 197 -3.31 12.21 18.16
CA LEU A 197 -3.23 12.88 16.87
C LEU A 197 -3.97 12.02 15.84
N PRO A 198 -5.13 12.47 15.34
CA PRO A 198 -6.02 11.61 14.59
C PRO A 198 -5.59 11.41 13.15
N ASP A 199 -4.82 12.34 12.58
CA ASP A 199 -4.32 12.25 11.22
C ASP A 199 -2.93 11.62 11.25
N PHE A 200 -2.75 10.52 10.54
CA PHE A 200 -1.49 9.82 10.50
C PHE A 200 -1.24 9.18 9.15
N GLN A 201 0.04 9.03 8.84
CA GLN A 201 0.55 8.26 7.72
C GLN A 201 1.56 7.24 8.24
N ILE A 202 1.36 5.98 7.89
CA ILE A 202 2.30 4.91 8.21
C ILE A 202 2.99 4.48 6.93
N SER A 203 4.31 4.44 6.96
CA SER A 203 5.12 3.91 5.86
C SER A 203 6.21 3.00 6.40
N ARG A 204 6.72 2.13 5.53
CA ARG A 204 7.76 1.19 5.87
C ARG A 204 8.99 1.43 5.01
N LYS A 205 10.17 1.26 5.59
CA LYS A 205 11.48 1.46 4.95
C LYS A 205 12.46 0.34 5.30
N PHE A 206 13.53 0.27 4.54
CA PHE A 206 14.50 -0.82 4.55
C PHE A 206 15.93 -0.29 4.49
N ASN A 207 16.86 -1.02 5.10
CA ASN A 207 18.29 -0.97 4.84
C ASN A 207 18.81 -2.37 4.49
N ASP A 208 20.13 -2.50 4.33
CA ASP A 208 20.81 -3.76 3.97
C ASP A 208 20.44 -4.96 4.86
N LEU A 209 20.03 -4.72 6.11
CA LEU A 209 19.90 -5.75 7.14
C LEU A 209 18.55 -5.75 7.86
N ASN A 210 17.83 -4.62 7.85
CA ASN A 210 16.70 -4.36 8.73
C ASN A 210 15.57 -3.65 7.97
N SER A 211 14.37 -3.75 8.54
CA SER A 211 13.22 -2.96 8.14
C SER A 211 12.72 -2.16 9.33
N PHE A 212 12.08 -1.04 9.06
CA PHE A 212 11.59 -0.13 10.09
C PHE A 212 10.35 0.61 9.62
N TRP A 213 9.55 1.05 10.57
CA TRP A 213 8.29 1.74 10.35
C TRP A 213 8.42 3.20 10.72
N TYR A 214 7.94 4.06 9.83
CA TYR A 214 7.70 5.47 10.11
C TYR A 214 6.22 5.68 10.34
N ILE A 215 5.90 6.35 11.45
CA ILE A 215 4.57 6.86 11.74
C ILE A 215 4.70 8.38 11.76
N TYR A 216 4.08 9.03 10.80
CA TYR A 216 3.94 10.47 10.78
C TYR A 216 2.55 10.82 11.31
N LEU A 217 2.49 11.72 12.27
CA LEU A 217 1.28 12.11 12.98
C LEU A 217 1.07 13.61 12.82
N GLU A 218 -0.14 14.01 12.44
CA GLU A 218 -0.56 15.38 12.30
C GLU A 218 -1.75 15.70 13.21
N PRO A 219 -1.81 16.92 13.74
CA PRO A 219 -3.01 17.39 14.44
C PRO A 219 -4.17 17.48 13.46
N HIS A 220 -5.38 17.24 13.96
CA HIS A 220 -6.56 17.47 13.15
C HIS A 220 -6.62 18.94 12.73
N TYR A 221 -6.99 19.21 11.48
CA TYR A 221 -7.04 20.57 10.94
C TYR A 221 -7.96 21.53 11.71
N LYS A 222 -8.87 21.02 12.56
CA LYS A 222 -9.76 21.84 13.40
C LYS A 222 -9.22 22.14 14.80
N ASP A 223 -8.17 21.46 15.25
CA ASP A 223 -7.77 21.49 16.66
C ASP A 223 -6.87 22.69 16.99
N ASN A 224 -6.52 23.53 16.01
CA ASN A 224 -5.59 24.67 16.14
C ASN A 224 -4.23 24.31 16.76
N ILE A 225 -3.91 23.02 16.87
CA ILE A 225 -2.61 22.48 17.26
C ILE A 225 -1.77 22.37 15.99
N THR A 226 -0.48 22.71 16.07
CA THR A 226 0.46 22.65 14.92
C THR A 226 1.56 21.60 15.09
N LYS A 227 1.53 20.84 16.19
CA LYS A 227 2.60 19.89 16.53
C LYS A 227 2.39 18.57 15.80
N SER A 228 3.06 18.41 14.67
CA SER A 228 3.27 17.10 14.04
C SER A 228 4.33 16.31 14.80
N ARG A 229 4.29 14.98 14.67
CA ARG A 229 5.29 14.08 15.23
C ARG A 229 5.72 13.05 14.20
N GLN A 230 6.98 12.64 14.27
CA GLN A 230 7.51 11.53 13.52
C GLN A 230 8.06 10.48 14.48
N ILE A 231 7.58 9.24 14.35
CA ILE A 231 7.99 8.09 15.15
C ILE A 231 8.69 7.10 14.25
N LEU A 232 9.86 6.65 14.66
CA LEU A 232 10.58 5.53 14.04
C LEU A 232 10.51 4.32 14.96
N VAL A 233 10.08 3.20 14.41
CA VAL A 233 9.96 1.93 15.12
C VAL A 233 10.82 0.88 14.42
N ASP A 234 11.68 0.21 15.17
CA ASP A 234 12.42 -0.96 14.67
C ASP A 234 11.44 -2.12 14.51
N ASP A 235 11.29 -2.64 13.29
CA ASP A 235 10.38 -3.75 13.02
C ASP A 235 10.79 -5.02 13.78
N LYS A 236 12.08 -5.21 14.04
CA LYS A 236 12.60 -6.45 14.62
C LYS A 236 12.25 -6.60 16.10
N SER A 237 12.31 -5.51 16.84
CA SER A 237 12.08 -5.46 18.29
C SER A 237 10.74 -4.84 18.67
N GLY A 238 10.17 -3.99 17.81
CA GLY A 238 9.06 -3.11 18.14
C GLY A 238 9.43 -1.93 19.04
N ASN A 239 10.73 -1.72 19.26
CA ASN A 239 11.21 -0.57 20.03
C ASN A 239 11.00 0.72 19.23
N ILE A 240 10.46 1.74 19.90
CA ILE A 240 10.44 3.10 19.38
C ILE A 240 11.87 3.64 19.48
N ILE A 241 12.50 3.85 18.33
CA ILE A 241 13.86 4.38 18.22
C ILE A 241 13.86 5.87 18.54
N TYR A 242 12.91 6.60 17.97
CA TYR A 242 12.66 7.98 18.33
C TYR A 242 11.20 8.35 18.15
N ASP A 243 10.80 9.42 18.82
CA ASP A 243 9.50 10.06 18.71
C ASP A 243 9.71 11.56 18.84
N ILE A 244 9.79 12.24 17.71
CA ILE A 244 10.31 13.60 17.61
C ILE A 244 9.24 14.55 17.06
N ASP A 245 9.41 15.84 17.34
CA ASP A 245 8.62 16.90 16.71
C ASP A 245 9.28 17.49 15.46
N LYS A 246 8.55 18.36 14.78
CA LYS A 246 9.01 19.06 13.57
C LYS A 246 10.30 19.89 13.75
N ASN A 247 10.56 20.42 14.95
CA ASN A 247 11.79 21.19 15.19
C ASN A 247 13.00 20.27 15.24
N GLN A 248 12.81 19.04 15.73
CA GLN A 248 13.84 18.01 15.79
C GLN A 248 14.06 17.31 14.43
N GLU A 249 13.10 17.35 13.50
CA GLU A 249 13.28 16.79 12.13
C GLU A 249 14.49 17.39 11.41
N LYS A 250 14.77 18.69 11.61
CA LYS A 250 15.95 19.34 11.04
C LYS A 250 17.26 18.67 11.51
N GLN A 251 17.31 18.21 12.77
CA GLN A 251 18.48 17.53 13.32
C GLN A 251 18.70 16.16 12.66
N LEU A 252 17.62 15.44 12.30
CA LEU A 252 17.73 14.21 11.50
C LEU A 252 18.30 14.48 10.11
N GLN A 253 17.81 15.52 9.43
CA GLN A 253 18.26 15.88 8.08
C GLN A 253 19.75 16.25 8.05
N GLU A 254 20.22 16.92 9.10
CA GLU A 254 21.62 17.29 9.28
C GLU A 254 22.47 16.14 9.86
N LYS A 255 21.87 14.98 10.13
CA LYS A 255 22.52 13.82 10.79
C LYS A 255 23.11 14.13 12.17
N ASN A 256 22.59 15.14 12.86
CA ASN A 256 22.99 15.57 14.19
C ASN A 256 22.23 14.77 15.27
N TYR A 257 22.32 13.43 15.21
CA TYR A 257 21.50 12.54 16.05
C TYR A 257 21.72 12.70 17.56
N GLU A 258 22.89 13.18 17.99
CA GLU A 258 23.22 13.45 19.40
C GLU A 258 22.25 14.45 20.05
N ASN A 259 21.71 15.36 19.25
CA ASN A 259 20.83 16.43 19.74
C ASN A 259 19.37 15.98 19.92
N LEU A 260 19.05 14.74 19.55
CA LEU A 260 17.70 14.18 19.63
C LEU A 260 17.35 13.67 21.05
N GLY A 261 18.32 13.61 21.97
CA GLY A 261 18.09 13.15 23.34
C GLY A 261 17.75 11.66 23.43
N LEU A 262 18.30 10.84 22.53
CA LEU A 262 18.06 9.40 22.49
C LEU A 262 18.87 8.65 23.57
N THR A 263 18.41 7.47 23.94
CA THR A 263 19.23 6.54 24.74
C THR A 263 20.48 6.13 23.95
N GLU A 264 21.55 5.72 24.65
CA GLU A 264 22.77 5.24 23.98
C GLU A 264 22.48 4.09 22.99
N GLU A 265 21.56 3.20 23.35
CA GLU A 265 21.11 2.10 22.51
C GLU A 265 20.43 2.59 21.22
N ASN A 266 19.44 3.49 21.34
CA ASN A 266 18.70 4.01 20.20
C ASN A 266 19.58 4.90 19.30
N LEU A 267 20.49 5.67 19.89
CA LEU A 267 21.47 6.46 19.15
C LEU A 267 22.40 5.56 18.34
N LYS A 268 22.92 4.49 18.97
CA LYS A 268 23.77 3.50 18.29
C LYS A 268 22.98 2.78 17.19
N TRP A 269 21.73 2.41 17.45
CA TRP A 269 20.85 1.82 16.45
C TRP A 269 20.68 2.77 15.26
N LEU A 270 20.34 4.05 15.50
CA LEU A 270 20.08 5.03 14.45
C LEU A 270 21.32 5.26 13.60
N LYS A 271 22.49 5.46 14.20
CA LYS A 271 23.76 5.62 13.48
C LYS A 271 24.10 4.43 12.59
N ASN A 272 23.82 3.22 13.03
CA ASN A 272 24.12 2.01 12.27
C ASN A 272 23.10 1.72 11.16
N ASN A 273 21.88 2.25 11.25
CA ASN A 273 20.77 1.89 10.37
C ASN A 273 20.34 3.00 9.40
N ASP A 274 20.51 4.27 9.77
CA ASP A 274 20.09 5.46 8.99
C ASP A 274 21.09 5.82 7.88
N LEU A 275 22.26 5.18 7.86
CA LEU A 275 23.32 5.42 6.86
C LEU A 275 23.21 4.54 5.61
N HIS A 276 22.47 3.43 5.70
CA HIS A 276 22.41 2.40 4.67
C HIS A 276 21.02 2.33 4.05
N GLN A 277 20.47 3.44 3.58
CA GLN A 277 19.19 3.37 2.90
C GLN A 277 19.35 2.64 1.57
N ILE A 278 18.86 1.41 1.50
CA ILE A 278 18.58 0.80 0.21
C ILE A 278 17.34 1.52 -0.33
N SER A 279 17.43 2.03 -1.56
CA SER A 279 16.20 2.33 -2.30
C SER A 279 15.31 1.08 -2.29
N ASP A 280 14.01 1.22 -2.01
CA ASP A 280 13.04 0.10 -2.11
C ASP A 280 13.25 -0.72 -3.41
N ARG A 281 13.79 -0.07 -4.45
CA ARG A 281 14.25 -0.65 -5.70
C ARG A 281 15.19 -1.86 -5.59
N GLU A 282 16.15 -1.95 -4.65
CA GLU A 282 17.09 -3.09 -4.65
C GLU A 282 16.49 -4.35 -4.03
N LEU A 283 15.75 -4.21 -2.92
CA LEU A 283 14.98 -5.31 -2.31
C LEU A 283 13.93 -5.84 -3.30
N TYR A 284 13.32 -4.95 -4.06
CA TYR A 284 12.27 -5.27 -5.01
C TYR A 284 12.75 -5.41 -6.46
N VAL A 285 14.05 -5.50 -6.76
CA VAL A 285 14.55 -5.68 -8.14
C VAL A 285 13.87 -6.84 -8.85
N PRO A 286 13.76 -8.04 -8.24
CA PRO A 286 13.11 -9.18 -8.89
C PRO A 286 11.63 -8.93 -9.15
N PHE A 287 11.03 -8.00 -8.40
CA PHE A 287 9.62 -7.60 -8.46
C PHE A 287 9.42 -6.26 -9.19
N GLY A 288 10.44 -5.78 -9.90
CA GLY A 288 10.46 -4.49 -10.57
C GLY A 288 9.53 -4.40 -11.77
N GLY A 289 8.24 -4.26 -11.53
CA GLY A 289 7.30 -3.57 -12.41
C GLY A 289 7.32 -2.06 -12.15
N ARG A 290 6.70 -1.24 -13.02
CA ARG A 290 6.65 0.22 -12.85
C ARG A 290 6.01 0.57 -11.48
N LEU A 291 6.84 0.86 -10.47
CA LEU A 291 6.46 1.59 -9.26
C LEU A 291 6.38 3.08 -9.60
#